data_AF-A0A7Z9Q7F4-F1
#
_entry.id   AF-A0A7Z9Q7F4-F1
#
_cell.length_a   1.000
_cell.length_b   1.000
_cell.length_c   1.000
_cell.angle_alpha   90.00
_cell.angle_beta   90.00
_cell.angle_gamma   90.00
#
_symmetry.space_group_name_H-M   'P 1'
#
loop_
_entity.id
_entity.type
_entity.pdbx_description
1 polymer ?
#
loop_
_entity_poly.entity_id
_entity_poly.type
_entity_poly.pdbx_seq_one_letter_code
_entity_poly.pdbx_strand_id
1 'polypeptide(L)'
;MDKKSSYTKQELLDIVKEQWFFKCHFKNDPVMPGCLGRDGFWQLIGFYLSWAGGTVKRRALGVKELKFKGQVRPYHYKITYIINIKNLLRNPPLWLGGMLY
;
A
#
# COMPACT_ATOMS: atom_id res chain seq x y z
N MET A 1 26.73 -14.65 -0.81
CA MET A 1 26.28 -14.57 -2.22
C MET A 1 24.77 -14.61 -2.15
N ASP A 2 24.17 -13.46 -1.81
CA ASP A 2 22.87 -13.48 -1.12
C ASP A 2 21.75 -13.24 -2.13
N LYS A 3 20.96 -14.28 -2.36
CA LYS A 3 19.81 -14.27 -3.25
C LYS A 3 18.86 -13.14 -2.82
N LYS A 4 18.83 -12.05 -3.61
CA LYS A 4 17.75 -11.05 -3.59
C LYS A 4 16.45 -11.74 -3.99
N SER A 5 15.77 -12.35 -3.02
CA SER A 5 14.42 -12.87 -3.20
C SER A 5 13.48 -11.67 -3.36
N SER A 6 13.38 -11.17 -4.59
CA SER A 6 12.35 -10.20 -4.98
C SER A 6 11.02 -10.94 -4.99
N TYR A 7 10.21 -10.73 -3.96
CA TYR A 7 8.84 -11.19 -3.92
C TYR A 7 7.94 -10.14 -4.57
N THR A 8 7.20 -10.55 -5.60
CA THR A 8 6.22 -9.72 -6.28
C THR A 8 4.82 -10.20 -5.92
N LYS A 9 4.03 -9.36 -5.25
CA LYS A 9 2.60 -9.60 -5.02
C LYS A 9 1.78 -8.72 -5.94
N GLN A 10 0.73 -9.30 -6.51
CA GLN A 10 -0.29 -8.58 -7.25
C GLN A 10 -1.61 -8.69 -6.53
N GLU A 11 -2.24 -7.54 -6.27
CA GLU A 11 -3.53 -7.48 -5.59
C GLU A 11 -4.46 -6.55 -6.36
N LEU A 12 -5.74 -6.89 -6.37
CA LEU A 12 -6.75 -6.25 -7.21
C LEU A 12 -7.80 -5.55 -6.36
N LEU A 13 -8.13 -4.32 -6.72
CA LEU A 13 -9.31 -3.62 -6.22
C LEU A 13 -10.21 -3.30 -7.41
N ASP A 14 -11.41 -3.85 -7.41
CA ASP A 14 -12.41 -3.52 -8.42
C ASP A 14 -12.94 -2.10 -8.19
N ILE A 15 -13.17 -1.39 -9.29
CA ILE A 15 -13.67 -0.02 -9.28
C ILE A 15 -15.12 -0.04 -9.70
N VAL A 16 -15.95 0.52 -8.82
CA VAL A 16 -17.40 0.61 -8.96
C VAL A 16 -17.76 2.07 -8.80
N LYS A 17 -18.60 2.60 -9.71
CA LYS A 17 -18.92 4.04 -9.79
C LYS A 17 -19.51 4.58 -8.48
N GLU A 18 -20.17 3.72 -7.72
CA GLU A 18 -20.88 4.03 -6.49
C GLU A 18 -19.98 4.06 -5.25
N GLN A 19 -18.68 3.79 -5.39
CA GLN A 19 -17.71 3.86 -4.30
C GLN A 19 -17.77 5.23 -3.59
N TRP A 20 -17.77 5.18 -2.25
CA TRP A 20 -18.06 6.33 -1.40
C TRP A 20 -17.18 7.55 -1.69
N PHE A 21 -15.90 7.32 -2.01
CA PHE A 21 -14.95 8.40 -2.24
C PHE A 21 -15.24 9.19 -3.52
N PHE A 22 -15.86 8.59 -4.54
CA PHE A 22 -16.24 9.34 -5.75
C PHE A 22 -17.39 10.32 -5.49
N LYS A 23 -18.20 10.08 -4.45
CA LYS A 23 -19.32 10.96 -4.08
C LYS A 23 -18.86 12.24 -3.38
N CYS A 24 -17.70 12.20 -2.72
CA CYS A 24 -17.19 13.32 -1.93
C CYS A 24 -15.86 13.90 -2.44
N HIS A 25 -15.18 13.27 -3.39
CA HIS A 25 -13.85 13.68 -3.85
C HIS A 25 -13.76 13.64 -5.38
N PHE A 26 -14.03 14.73 -6.09
CA PHE A 26 -14.66 15.98 -5.66
C PHE A 26 -16.07 16.10 -6.25
N LYS A 27 -16.88 17.01 -5.73
CA LYS A 27 -18.19 17.30 -6.34
C LYS A 27 -17.96 17.74 -7.80
N ASN A 28 -18.65 17.08 -8.74
CA ASN A 28 -18.55 17.27 -10.20
C ASN A 28 -17.20 16.87 -10.85
N ASP A 29 -16.20 16.44 -10.07
CA ASP A 29 -14.92 15.95 -10.59
C ASP A 29 -14.50 14.68 -9.82
N PRO A 30 -15.23 13.56 -10.00
CA PRO A 30 -15.02 12.35 -9.21
C PRO A 30 -13.66 11.72 -9.54
N VAL A 31 -12.82 11.55 -8.53
CA VAL A 31 -11.49 10.99 -8.63
C VAL A 31 -11.12 10.29 -7.33
N MET A 32 -10.54 9.09 -7.41
CA MET A 32 -10.06 8.40 -6.21
C MET A 32 -8.98 9.25 -5.54
N PRO A 33 -9.08 9.51 -4.22
CA PRO A 33 -8.01 10.16 -3.47
C PRO A 33 -6.69 9.37 -3.60
N GLY A 34 -5.62 10.03 -4.03
CA GLY A 34 -4.31 9.38 -4.19
C GLY A 34 -3.76 8.79 -2.88
N CYS A 35 -4.17 9.34 -1.73
CA CYS A 35 -3.81 8.81 -0.42
C CYS A 35 -4.39 7.41 -0.15
N LEU A 36 -5.57 7.07 -0.68
CA LEU A 36 -6.14 5.73 -0.54
C LEU A 36 -5.36 4.71 -1.36
N GLY A 37 -4.89 5.09 -2.56
CA GLY A 37 -3.99 4.26 -3.35
C GLY A 37 -2.66 4.01 -2.63
N ARG A 38 -2.09 5.05 -2.00
CA ARG A 38 -0.90 4.91 -1.16
C ARG A 38 -1.15 4.00 0.04
N ASP A 39 -2.30 4.15 0.70
CA ASP A 39 -2.65 3.35 1.87
C ASP A 39 -2.83 1.87 1.53
N GLY A 40 -3.40 1.56 0.36
CA GLY A 40 -3.47 0.19 -0.17
C GLY A 40 -2.09 -0.50 -0.21
N PHE A 41 -1.04 0.20 -0.65
CA PHE A 41 0.33 -0.34 -0.58
C PHE A 41 0.78 -0.64 0.86
N TRP A 42 0.51 0.25 1.81
CA TRP A 42 0.86 0.04 3.21
C TRP A 42 0.10 -1.11 3.87
N GLN A 43 -1.19 -1.25 3.56
CA GLN A 43 -2.00 -2.37 4.02
C GLN A 43 -1.45 -3.71 3.50
N LEU A 44 -1.07 -3.77 2.22
CA LEU A 44 -0.50 -4.98 1.62
C LEU A 44 0.89 -5.33 2.16
N ILE A 45 1.74 -4.33 2.41
CA ILE A 45 3.01 -4.53 3.12
C ILE A 45 2.73 -5.05 4.54
N GLY A 46 1.77 -4.45 5.24
CA GLY A 46 1.34 -4.89 6.55
C GLY A 46 0.85 -6.34 6.55
N PHE A 47 0.05 -6.73 5.56
CA PHE A 47 -0.39 -8.11 5.37
C PHE A 47 0.78 -9.05 5.13
N TYR A 48 1.69 -8.70 4.22
CA TYR A 48 2.88 -9.50 3.91
C TYR A 48 3.75 -9.75 5.14
N LEU A 49 3.98 -8.72 5.95
CA LEU A 49 4.73 -8.84 7.20
C LEU A 49 4.02 -9.74 8.24
N SER A 50 2.69 -9.86 8.20
CA SER A 50 1.90 -10.83 8.99
C SER A 50 2.11 -12.23 8.50
N TRP A 51 1.97 -12.41 7.20
CA TRP A 51 2.14 -13.68 6.56
C TRP A 51 3.57 -14.22 6.72
N ALA A 52 4.57 -13.33 6.75
CA ALA A 52 5.98 -13.66 7.00
C ALA A 52 6.31 -13.99 8.47
N GLY A 53 5.31 -14.06 9.36
CA GLY A 53 5.47 -14.50 10.76
C GLY A 53 5.54 -13.37 11.80
N GLY A 54 5.29 -12.12 11.43
CA GLY A 54 5.21 -11.02 12.39
C GLY A 54 3.93 -11.11 13.24
N THR A 55 4.05 -10.99 14.56
CA THR A 55 2.92 -11.11 15.51
C THR A 55 2.44 -9.77 16.07
N VAL A 56 3.21 -8.69 15.88
CA VAL A 56 2.91 -7.36 16.44
C VAL A 56 2.07 -6.50 15.52
N LYS A 57 1.38 -5.51 16.11
CA LYS A 57 0.65 -4.47 15.37
C LYS A 57 1.61 -3.73 14.45
N ARG A 58 1.20 -3.49 13.20
CA ARG A 58 2.03 -2.81 12.21
C ARG A 58 1.64 -1.36 12.05
N ARG A 59 2.65 -0.54 11.77
CA ARG A 59 2.52 0.88 11.48
C ARG A 59 3.29 1.17 10.20
N ALA A 60 2.67 1.92 9.30
CA ALA A 60 3.39 2.47 8.17
C ALA A 60 4.37 3.53 8.70
N LEU A 61 5.66 3.37 8.37
CA LEU A 61 6.70 4.29 8.82
C LEU A 61 6.94 5.46 7.84
N GLY A 62 6.28 5.42 6.68
CA GLY A 62 6.36 6.47 5.67
C GLY A 62 6.71 5.93 4.29
N VAL A 63 7.04 6.87 3.41
CA VAL A 63 7.45 6.63 2.04
C VAL A 63 8.56 7.62 1.70
N LYS A 64 9.64 7.15 1.06
CA LYS A 64 10.76 8.02 0.68
C LYS A 64 10.38 8.95 -0.48
N GLU A 65 9.77 8.38 -1.52
CA GLU A 65 9.41 9.10 -2.73
C GLU A 65 8.06 8.59 -3.22
N LEU A 66 7.16 9.52 -3.56
CA LEU A 66 5.83 9.22 -4.07
C LEU A 66 5.55 10.12 -5.27
N LYS A 67 5.14 9.51 -6.38
CA LYS A 67 4.80 10.21 -7.61
C LYS A 67 3.44 9.75 -8.10
N PHE A 68 2.49 10.67 -8.21
CA PHE A 68 1.22 10.44 -8.90
C PHE A 68 1.35 10.92 -10.34
N LYS A 69 1.28 9.99 -11.30
CA LYS A 69 1.39 10.28 -12.74
C LYS A 69 0.04 10.24 -13.48
N GLY A 70 -1.03 9.95 -12.76
CA GLY A 70 -2.36 9.76 -13.32
C GLY A 70 -3.39 9.73 -12.20
N GLN A 71 -4.64 9.45 -12.59
CA GLN A 71 -5.80 9.54 -11.73
C GLN A 71 -6.74 8.36 -11.98
N VAL A 72 -7.41 7.87 -10.93
CA VAL A 72 -8.43 6.84 -11.07
C VAL A 72 -9.80 7.51 -11.10
N ARG A 73 -10.54 7.25 -12.18
CA ARG A 73 -11.88 7.79 -12.45
C ARG A 73 -12.95 6.69 -12.37
N PRO A 74 -14.23 7.04 -12.17
CA PRO A 74 -15.32 6.05 -12.03
C PRO A 74 -15.52 5.12 -13.25
N TYR A 75 -15.05 5.52 -14.43
CA TYR A 75 -15.13 4.68 -15.63
C TYR A 75 -14.01 3.63 -15.75
N HIS A 76 -13.00 3.67 -14.87
CA HIS A 76 -12.03 2.57 -14.78
C HIS A 76 -12.68 1.39 -14.08
N TYR A 77 -12.17 0.19 -14.34
CA TYR A 77 -12.76 -1.05 -13.83
C TYR A 77 -11.93 -1.71 -12.71
N LYS A 78 -10.62 -1.42 -12.63
CA LYS A 78 -9.71 -2.15 -11.73
C LYS A 78 -8.47 -1.34 -11.40
N ILE A 79 -7.99 -1.47 -10.17
CA ILE A 79 -6.67 -1.06 -9.72
C ILE A 79 -5.86 -2.32 -9.43
N THR A 80 -4.62 -2.33 -9.91
CA THR A 80 -3.66 -3.40 -9.65
C THR A 80 -2.50 -2.83 -8.83
N TYR A 81 -2.28 -3.38 -7.64
CA TYR A 81 -1.12 -3.07 -6.82
C TYR A 81 -0.01 -4.06 -7.14
N ILE A 82 1.16 -3.56 -7.53
CA ILE A 82 2.36 -4.36 -7.78
C ILE A 82 3.40 -3.97 -6.74
N ILE A 83 3.76 -4.91 -5.87
CA ILE A 83 4.70 -4.67 -4.77
C ILE A 83 5.94 -5.51 -4.99
N ASN A 84 7.10 -4.87 -4.96
CA ASN A 84 8.40 -5.55 -4.93
C ASN A 84 9.05 -5.35 -3.56
N ILE A 85 9.19 -6.43 -2.79
CA ILE A 85 9.84 -6.39 -1.49
C ILE A 85 11.37 -6.42 -1.67
N LYS A 86 12.01 -5.29 -1.37
CA LYS A 86 13.48 -5.15 -1.50
C LYS A 86 14.26 -5.77 -0.33
N ASN A 87 13.77 -5.57 0.89
CA ASN A 87 14.41 -6.09 2.10
C ASN A 87 13.35 -6.36 3.18
N LEU A 88 13.55 -7.42 3.95
CA LEU A 88 12.73 -7.80 5.09
C LEU A 88 13.61 -7.86 6.34
N LEU A 89 13.45 -6.88 7.23
CA LEU A 89 14.17 -6.83 8.50
C LEU A 89 13.36 -7.60 9.57
N ARG A 90 13.91 -8.71 10.06
CA ARG A 90 13.29 -9.49 11.14
C ARG A 90 13.69 -9.02 12.53
N ASN A 91 14.93 -8.55 12.67
CA ASN A 91 15.51 -8.03 13.92
C ASN A 91 15.91 -6.56 13.72
N PRO A 92 14.97 -5.60 13.81
CA PRO A 92 15.31 -4.19 13.69
C PRO A 92 16.15 -3.73 14.89
N PRO A 93 17.04 -2.74 14.71
CA PRO A 93 17.83 -2.19 15.81
C PRO A 93 16.93 -1.56 16.88
N LEU A 94 17.37 -1.58 18.14
CA LEU A 94 16.63 -1.14 19.33
C LEU A 94 15.99 0.26 19.19
N TRP A 95 16.66 1.19 18.51
CA TRP A 95 16.14 2.55 18.25
C TRP A 95 14.87 2.56 17.38
N LEU A 96 14.68 1.58 16.50
CA LEU A 96 13.42 1.36 15.78
C LEU A 96 12.37 0.66 16.67
N GLY A 97 12.81 -0.12 17.66
CA GLY A 97 11.94 -0.87 18.56
C GLY A 97 10.98 0.04 19.33
N GLY A 98 11.42 1.22 19.75
CA GLY A 98 10.58 2.19 20.45
C GLY A 98 9.43 2.79 19.61
N MET A 99 9.46 2.65 18.28
CA MET A 99 8.40 3.11 17.38
C MET A 99 7.39 2.00 17.00
N LEU A 100 7.63 0.75 17.41
CA LEU A 100 6.89 -0.43 16.98
C LEU A 100 6.00 -1.04 18.10
N TYR A 101 5.98 -0.45 19.30
CA TYR A 101 5.07 -0.79 20.41
C TYR A 101 3.97 0.25 20.58
#